data_AF-A0A7C4WS30-F1
#
_entry.id   AF-A0A7C4WS30-F1
#
_cell.length_a   1.000
_cell.length_b   1.000
_cell.length_c   1.000
_cell.angle_alpha   90.00
_cell.angle_beta   90.00
_cell.angle_gamma   90.00
#
_symmetry.space_group_name_H-M   'P 1'
#
loop_
_entity.id
_entity.type
_entity.pdbx_description
1 polymer ?
#
loop_
_entity_poly.entity_id
_entity_poly.type
_entity_poly.pdbx_seq_one_letter_code
_entity_poly.pdbx_strand_id
1 'polypeptide(L)'
;MDSVVTFEFPRRVVPGYLHTVLGDHYDPRDKWRAEIPPGHRFLIYFHALASTGQATYEPKKEKEAFQKAKKASEDSDWRFFEQLLKRGKARLNRPWAPLKSKKSQALSTAAEMGHAADKVLDALDKRQECLSEPHAWVRTAKLTAPLLTGSGNPHPVENGFAFLTPYGIPYLAGSGIKGVLRRAAEELALWQEDSASWNFFLVWVLFGFDPTSALFQQDPAIQVENPFAQAYEKKFAAALDPKQKALLDAWISALDLDSSIGAPEFLRSLQESKKARERVHWQGLLCFHDAFPQPGAELGVDILNPHHWSYYQGEESPHDADKLSQLSFFLVLKPGARFTFRASLLRRRGLEKLQDHIEDWQALLDKAFERACHWLGFGAKTAVGYGAMVPPTRSADAGITAEDEEKEEGTIQGTSTESSLGQAAESSVGRMEKWQDVNLYWDPGREEVSCTFEGKRASSKDKSLLSEALLGKVKNKKKRPPKAHVEVEHIGGKEYRILKITES
;
A
#
# COMPACT_ATOMS: atom_id res chain seq x y z
N MET A 1 -39.94 -11.45 29.15
CA MET A 1 -39.49 -10.68 27.98
C MET A 1 -38.75 -11.65 27.08
N ASP A 2 -39.22 -11.80 25.86
CA ASP A 2 -38.55 -12.62 24.86
C ASP A 2 -37.21 -11.98 24.48
N SER A 3 -36.20 -12.80 24.26
CA SER A 3 -34.90 -12.32 23.78
C SER A 3 -34.85 -12.40 22.27
N VAL A 4 -34.43 -11.32 21.62
CA VAL A 4 -34.33 -11.22 20.17
C VAL A 4 -32.86 -11.31 19.77
N VAL A 5 -32.55 -12.18 18.81
CA VAL A 5 -31.26 -12.22 18.12
C VAL A 5 -31.45 -11.57 16.76
N THR A 6 -30.79 -10.43 16.55
CA THR A 6 -30.69 -9.81 15.22
C THR A 6 -29.54 -10.43 14.45
N PHE A 7 -29.69 -10.50 13.12
CA PHE A 7 -28.66 -11.00 12.23
C PHE A 7 -28.55 -10.13 10.97
N GLU A 8 -27.32 -9.99 10.47
CA GLU A 8 -26.96 -9.26 9.24
C GLU A 8 -25.97 -10.13 8.46
N PHE A 9 -26.37 -10.62 7.28
CA PHE A 9 -25.53 -11.49 6.44
C PHE A 9 -25.16 -10.83 5.11
N PRO A 10 -23.86 -10.71 4.79
CA PRO A 10 -23.43 -10.19 3.49
C PRO A 10 -24.00 -11.01 2.33
N ARG A 11 -24.59 -10.30 1.37
CA ARG A 11 -25.04 -10.80 0.07
C ARG A 11 -23.92 -10.68 -0.93
N ARG A 12 -23.78 -11.69 -1.78
CA ARG A 12 -22.86 -11.72 -2.91
C ARG A 12 -23.62 -11.46 -4.19
N VAL A 13 -23.12 -10.57 -5.05
CA VAL A 13 -23.53 -10.54 -6.46
C VAL A 13 -22.55 -11.41 -7.20
N VAL A 14 -23.00 -12.54 -7.72
CA VAL A 14 -22.10 -13.51 -8.34
C VAL A 14 -22.30 -13.47 -9.85
N PRO A 15 -21.23 -13.34 -10.67
CA PRO A 15 -21.36 -13.50 -12.10
C PRO A 15 -21.96 -14.87 -12.42
N GLY A 16 -22.76 -14.97 -13.49
CA GLY A 16 -23.41 -16.23 -13.84
C GLY A 16 -22.46 -17.44 -13.89
N TYR A 17 -21.23 -17.24 -14.34
CA TYR A 17 -20.20 -18.30 -14.42
C TYR A 17 -19.66 -18.78 -13.06
N LEU A 18 -19.91 -18.05 -11.97
CA LEU A 18 -19.52 -18.43 -10.61
C LEU A 18 -20.72 -18.78 -9.73
N HIS A 19 -21.96 -18.54 -10.19
CA HIS A 19 -23.17 -18.69 -9.35
C HIS A 19 -23.33 -20.11 -8.81
N THR A 20 -23.06 -21.11 -9.66
CA THR A 20 -23.12 -22.53 -9.31
C THR A 20 -22.08 -22.94 -8.26
N VAL A 21 -20.99 -22.19 -8.12
CA VAL A 21 -19.88 -22.49 -7.20
C VAL A 21 -20.01 -21.72 -5.90
N LEU A 22 -20.40 -20.43 -5.96
CA LEU A 22 -20.31 -19.51 -4.83
C LEU A 22 -21.66 -19.22 -4.16
N GLY A 23 -22.76 -19.31 -4.91
CA GLY A 23 -24.09 -18.86 -4.48
C GLY A 23 -24.16 -17.38 -4.07
N ASP A 24 -25.35 -16.91 -3.69
CA ASP A 24 -25.60 -15.46 -3.43
C ASP A 24 -25.34 -15.01 -1.99
N HIS A 25 -24.79 -15.89 -1.14
CA HIS A 25 -24.60 -15.65 0.28
C HIS A 25 -23.16 -15.87 0.71
N TYR A 26 -22.66 -15.01 1.61
CA TYR A 26 -21.36 -15.23 2.22
C TYR A 26 -21.35 -16.38 3.21
N ASP A 27 -20.48 -17.37 2.96
CA ASP A 27 -20.10 -18.42 3.90
C ASP A 27 -18.59 -18.33 4.20
N PRO A 28 -18.20 -18.14 5.48
CA PRO A 28 -16.79 -18.06 5.86
C PRO A 28 -16.02 -19.38 5.69
N ARG A 29 -16.71 -20.51 5.52
CA ARG A 29 -16.10 -21.86 5.40
C ARG A 29 -15.70 -22.21 3.96
N ASP A 30 -16.05 -21.37 3.00
CA ASP A 30 -15.78 -21.67 1.60
C ASP A 30 -14.27 -21.64 1.27
N LYS A 31 -13.81 -22.55 0.40
CA LYS A 31 -12.40 -22.72 0.04
C LYS A 31 -11.95 -22.00 -1.24
N TRP A 32 -12.85 -21.32 -1.95
CA TRP A 32 -12.59 -20.71 -3.27
C TRP A 32 -11.71 -19.45 -3.23
N ARG A 33 -11.41 -18.89 -2.05
CA ARG A 33 -10.71 -17.61 -1.92
C ARG A 33 -9.32 -17.61 -2.55
N ALA A 34 -8.62 -18.74 -2.48
CA ALA A 34 -7.30 -18.91 -3.10
C ALA A 34 -7.36 -19.00 -4.64
N GLU A 35 -8.50 -19.43 -5.19
CA GLU A 35 -8.70 -19.69 -6.62
C GLU A 35 -9.22 -18.48 -7.39
N ILE A 36 -9.75 -17.46 -6.69
CA ILE A 36 -10.35 -16.27 -7.29
C ILE A 36 -9.54 -15.03 -6.88
N PRO A 37 -8.93 -14.29 -7.84
CA PRO A 37 -8.19 -13.07 -7.58
C PRO A 37 -8.97 -12.02 -6.77
N PRO A 38 -8.30 -11.23 -5.93
CA PRO A 38 -8.92 -10.31 -4.99
C PRO A 38 -9.87 -9.30 -5.63
N GLY A 39 -9.52 -8.77 -6.79
CA GLY A 39 -10.31 -7.80 -7.52
C GLY A 39 -11.64 -8.34 -8.03
N HIS A 40 -11.73 -9.62 -8.37
CA HIS A 40 -13.02 -10.23 -8.73
C HIS A 40 -13.95 -10.36 -7.53
N ARG A 41 -13.38 -10.55 -6.34
CA ARG A 41 -14.14 -10.59 -5.08
C ARG A 41 -14.51 -9.18 -4.62
N PHE A 42 -13.64 -8.21 -4.90
CA PHE A 42 -13.85 -6.81 -4.52
C PHE A 42 -14.86 -6.11 -5.43
N LEU A 43 -14.64 -6.13 -6.75
CA LEU A 43 -15.39 -5.33 -7.72
C LEU A 43 -16.79 -5.86 -8.01
N ILE A 44 -17.06 -7.15 -7.78
CA ILE A 44 -18.33 -7.77 -8.17
C ILE A 44 -19.36 -7.72 -7.02
N TYR A 45 -19.43 -6.62 -6.26
CA TYR A 45 -20.42 -6.40 -5.19
C TYR A 45 -20.60 -7.59 -4.22
N PHE A 46 -19.56 -8.40 -3.97
CA PHE A 46 -19.74 -9.62 -3.18
C PHE A 46 -20.15 -9.34 -1.72
N HIS A 47 -20.03 -8.10 -1.23
CA HIS A 47 -20.26 -7.82 0.19
C HIS A 47 -20.81 -6.41 0.54
N ALA A 48 -21.34 -5.66 -0.42
CA ALA A 48 -21.85 -4.31 -0.14
C ALA A 48 -23.24 -4.29 0.51
N LEU A 49 -24.00 -5.36 0.29
CA LEU A 49 -25.39 -5.49 0.70
C LEU A 49 -25.51 -6.69 1.65
N ALA A 50 -26.58 -6.73 2.43
CA ALA A 50 -26.87 -7.77 3.39
C ALA A 50 -28.36 -8.07 3.50
N SER A 51 -28.68 -9.30 3.86
CA SER A 51 -30.00 -9.62 4.40
C SER A 51 -29.99 -9.36 5.90
N THR A 52 -30.96 -8.60 6.39
CA THR A 52 -31.16 -8.36 7.82
C THR A 52 -32.43 -9.04 8.31
N GLY A 53 -32.39 -9.56 9.53
CA GLY A 53 -33.54 -10.22 10.13
C GLY A 53 -33.38 -10.42 11.62
N GLN A 54 -34.36 -11.13 12.19
CA GLN A 54 -34.38 -11.42 13.62
C GLN A 54 -35.03 -12.77 13.93
N ALA A 55 -34.56 -13.41 14.99
CA ALA A 55 -35.13 -14.61 15.59
C ALA A 55 -35.50 -14.31 17.05
N THR A 56 -36.65 -14.79 17.50
CA THR A 56 -37.18 -14.54 18.85
C THR A 56 -37.16 -15.84 19.64
N TYR A 57 -36.70 -15.78 20.90
CA TYR A 57 -36.56 -16.94 21.79
C TYR A 57 -37.14 -16.65 23.17
N GLU A 58 -37.74 -17.66 23.80
CA GLU A 58 -38.16 -17.60 25.20
C GLU A 58 -36.98 -17.95 26.13
N PRO A 59 -36.37 -17.00 26.87
CA PRO A 59 -35.07 -17.22 27.53
C PRO A 59 -35.08 -18.30 28.62
N LYS A 60 -36.24 -18.55 29.23
CA LYS A 60 -36.42 -19.55 30.28
C LYS A 60 -36.54 -20.99 29.74
N LYS A 61 -36.95 -21.16 28.47
CA LYS A 61 -37.19 -22.48 27.86
C LYS A 61 -36.19 -22.83 26.76
N GLU A 62 -35.67 -21.82 26.07
CA GLU A 62 -34.85 -21.98 24.86
C GLU A 62 -33.43 -21.42 25.02
N LYS A 63 -32.86 -21.49 26.23
CA LYS A 63 -31.55 -20.89 26.55
C LYS A 63 -30.41 -21.37 25.62
N GLU A 64 -30.34 -22.66 25.34
CA GLU A 64 -29.31 -23.22 24.45
C GLU A 64 -29.49 -22.77 23.00
N ALA A 65 -30.73 -22.75 22.51
CA ALA A 65 -31.04 -22.32 21.15
C ALA A 65 -30.71 -20.82 20.95
N PHE A 66 -31.00 -19.99 21.94
CA PHE A 66 -30.63 -18.59 21.95
C PHE A 66 -29.10 -18.40 21.87
N GLN A 67 -28.33 -19.15 22.67
CA GLN A 67 -26.86 -19.07 22.63
C GLN A 67 -26.29 -19.55 21.29
N LYS A 68 -26.85 -20.63 20.72
CA LYS A 68 -26.47 -21.11 19.38
C LYS A 68 -26.75 -20.05 18.30
N ALA A 69 -27.92 -19.40 18.35
CA ALA A 69 -28.27 -18.37 17.39
C ALA A 69 -27.41 -17.11 17.54
N LYS A 70 -27.08 -16.72 18.77
CA LYS A 70 -26.15 -15.61 19.03
C LYS A 70 -24.78 -15.91 18.43
N LYS A 71 -24.23 -17.09 18.71
CA LYS A 71 -22.95 -17.54 18.14
C LYS A 71 -23.00 -17.60 16.61
N ALA A 72 -24.06 -18.14 16.02
CA ALA A 72 -24.23 -18.19 14.56
C ALA A 72 -24.29 -16.79 13.92
N SER A 73 -24.88 -15.79 14.61
CA SER A 73 -24.91 -14.39 14.16
C SER A 73 -23.51 -13.74 14.24
N GLU A 74 -22.76 -14.04 15.30
CA GLU A 74 -21.36 -13.61 15.45
C GLU A 74 -20.48 -14.21 14.34
N ASP A 75 -20.60 -15.52 14.13
CA ASP A 75 -19.85 -16.31 13.14
C ASP A 75 -20.28 -16.07 11.68
N SER A 76 -21.38 -15.34 11.46
CA SER A 76 -21.97 -15.11 10.13
C SER A 76 -22.41 -16.39 9.39
N ASP A 77 -22.97 -17.38 10.10
CA ASP A 77 -23.45 -18.64 9.51
C ASP A 77 -24.85 -18.48 8.89
N TRP A 78 -24.90 -18.07 7.62
CA TRP A 78 -26.14 -17.94 6.85
C TRP A 78 -26.98 -19.23 6.82
N ARG A 79 -26.34 -20.41 6.71
CA ARG A 79 -27.06 -21.70 6.57
C ARG A 79 -27.89 -22.01 7.82
N PHE A 80 -27.39 -21.63 9.00
CA PHE A 80 -28.14 -21.78 10.25
C PHE A 80 -29.45 -20.98 10.22
N PHE A 81 -29.40 -19.71 9.80
CA PHE A 81 -30.60 -18.86 9.74
C PHE A 81 -31.51 -19.19 8.56
N GLU A 82 -30.98 -19.69 7.45
CA GLU A 82 -31.79 -20.25 6.36
C GLU A 82 -32.69 -21.39 6.87
N GLN A 83 -32.14 -22.30 7.69
CA GLN A 83 -32.93 -23.36 8.32
C GLN A 83 -33.98 -22.82 9.30
N LEU A 84 -33.65 -21.79 10.09
CA LEU A 84 -34.61 -21.16 10.99
C LEU A 84 -35.73 -20.43 10.24
N LEU A 85 -35.43 -19.77 9.12
CA LEU A 85 -36.41 -19.15 8.23
C LEU A 85 -37.35 -20.20 7.65
N LYS A 86 -36.82 -21.33 7.15
CA LYS A 86 -37.62 -22.47 6.65
C LYS A 86 -38.53 -23.08 7.73
N ARG A 87 -38.09 -23.06 8.99
CA ARG A 87 -38.87 -23.55 10.15
C ARG A 87 -39.80 -22.50 10.76
N GLY A 88 -39.87 -21.27 10.22
CA GLY A 88 -40.69 -20.18 10.76
C GLY A 88 -40.23 -19.63 12.12
N LYS A 89 -39.01 -19.95 12.56
CA LYS A 89 -38.42 -19.50 13.84
C LYS A 89 -37.63 -18.19 13.73
N ALA A 90 -37.43 -17.70 12.51
CA ALA A 90 -36.82 -16.41 12.21
C ALA A 90 -37.63 -15.67 11.14
N ARG A 91 -37.45 -14.35 11.04
CA ARG A 91 -38.03 -13.53 9.96
C ARG A 91 -36.99 -12.58 9.36
N LEU A 92 -37.08 -12.36 8.05
CA LEU A 92 -36.32 -11.31 7.37
C LEU A 92 -37.01 -9.96 7.58
N ASN A 93 -36.23 -8.96 7.96
CA ASN A 93 -36.71 -7.59 8.10
C ASN A 93 -36.52 -6.83 6.78
N ARG A 94 -35.31 -6.91 6.18
CA ARG A 94 -35.01 -6.31 4.88
C ARG A 94 -34.02 -7.20 4.09
N PRO A 95 -34.39 -7.66 2.88
CA PRO A 95 -33.41 -8.18 1.93
C PRO A 95 -32.61 -7.03 1.29
N TRP A 96 -31.33 -7.25 0.99
CA TRP A 96 -30.48 -6.31 0.23
C TRP A 96 -30.35 -4.90 0.85
N ALA A 97 -30.09 -4.80 2.14
CA ALA A 97 -29.77 -3.54 2.83
C ALA A 97 -28.26 -3.25 2.80
N PRO A 98 -27.79 -1.99 2.78
CA PRO A 98 -26.37 -1.66 2.90
C PRO A 98 -25.73 -2.27 4.15
N LEU A 99 -24.53 -2.83 4.00
CA LEU A 99 -23.81 -3.46 5.09
C LEU A 99 -23.38 -2.42 6.13
N LYS A 100 -23.82 -2.57 7.39
CA LYS A 100 -23.50 -1.60 8.45
C LYS A 100 -22.39 -2.09 9.39
N SER A 101 -22.54 -3.28 9.95
CA SER A 101 -21.68 -3.73 11.06
C SER A 101 -20.57 -4.69 10.65
N LYS A 102 -20.72 -5.39 9.52
CA LYS A 102 -19.80 -6.44 9.08
C LYS A 102 -18.87 -6.02 7.93
N LYS A 103 -18.71 -4.72 7.64
CA LYS A 103 -17.87 -4.18 6.55
C LYS A 103 -16.43 -4.72 6.57
N SER A 104 -15.80 -4.76 7.74
CA SER A 104 -14.44 -5.27 7.90
C SER A 104 -14.30 -6.77 7.56
N GLN A 105 -15.23 -7.61 8.00
CA GLN A 105 -15.21 -9.06 7.74
C GLN A 105 -15.41 -9.37 6.24
N ALA A 106 -16.31 -8.61 5.62
CA ALA A 106 -16.53 -8.60 4.18
C ALA A 106 -15.24 -8.27 3.40
N LEU A 107 -14.59 -7.15 3.72
CA LEU A 107 -13.35 -6.73 3.07
C LEU A 107 -12.18 -7.68 3.34
N SER A 108 -12.10 -8.27 4.54
CA SER A 108 -11.07 -9.26 4.86
C SER A 108 -11.15 -10.49 3.96
N THR A 109 -12.33 -10.84 3.46
CA THR A 109 -12.49 -11.92 2.48
C THR A 109 -11.89 -11.54 1.12
N ALA A 110 -11.96 -10.27 0.74
CA ALA A 110 -11.39 -9.75 -0.49
C ALA A 110 -9.87 -9.50 -0.41
N ALA A 111 -9.26 -9.56 0.78
CA ALA A 111 -7.85 -9.26 1.01
C ALA A 111 -6.89 -10.46 0.77
N GLU A 112 -7.38 -11.68 0.61
CA GLU A 112 -6.52 -12.85 0.43
C GLU A 112 -6.01 -12.97 -1.01
N MET A 113 -4.74 -12.70 -1.32
CA MET A 113 -4.26 -12.69 -2.72
C MET A 113 -4.55 -13.99 -3.49
N GLY A 114 -4.23 -15.14 -2.89
CA GLY A 114 -4.52 -16.46 -3.47
C GLY A 114 -3.57 -16.87 -4.60
N HIS A 115 -3.40 -18.18 -4.80
CA HIS A 115 -2.45 -18.73 -5.77
C HIS A 115 -2.76 -18.35 -7.23
N ALA A 116 -4.02 -17.99 -7.53
CA ALA A 116 -4.43 -17.64 -8.88
C ALA A 116 -3.93 -16.25 -9.25
N ALA A 117 -3.98 -15.32 -8.30
CA ALA A 117 -3.41 -13.99 -8.47
C ALA A 117 -1.89 -14.07 -8.65
N ASP A 118 -1.20 -14.86 -7.83
CA ASP A 118 0.27 -15.03 -7.93
C ASP A 118 0.70 -15.54 -9.30
N LYS A 119 0.02 -16.54 -9.86
CA LYS A 119 0.31 -17.04 -11.22
C LYS A 119 0.10 -15.97 -12.30
N VAL A 120 -0.94 -15.14 -12.16
CA VAL A 120 -1.21 -14.05 -13.10
C VAL A 120 -0.16 -12.93 -12.97
N LEU A 121 0.26 -12.61 -11.74
CA LEU A 121 1.31 -11.62 -11.49
C LEU A 121 2.64 -12.06 -12.11
N ASP A 122 3.03 -13.32 -11.89
CA ASP A 122 4.24 -13.92 -12.50
C ASP A 122 4.19 -13.85 -14.04
N ALA A 123 3.06 -14.27 -14.64
CA ALA A 123 2.90 -14.25 -16.09
C ALA A 123 2.95 -12.83 -16.67
N LEU A 124 2.42 -11.83 -15.95
CA LEU A 124 2.45 -10.43 -16.40
C LEU A 124 3.83 -9.80 -16.26
N ASP A 125 4.59 -10.10 -15.20
CA ASP A 125 5.96 -9.59 -15.05
C ASP A 125 6.86 -10.17 -16.15
N LYS A 126 6.80 -11.48 -16.40
CA LYS A 126 7.50 -12.14 -17.52
C LYS A 126 7.11 -11.53 -18.87
N ARG A 127 5.83 -11.23 -19.07
CA ARG A 127 5.37 -10.56 -20.30
C ARG A 127 5.94 -9.15 -20.43
N GLN A 128 5.98 -8.37 -19.35
CA GLN A 128 6.56 -7.03 -19.37
C GLN A 128 8.06 -7.06 -19.61
N GLU A 129 8.75 -8.07 -19.08
CA GLU A 129 10.17 -8.31 -19.35
C GLU A 129 10.45 -8.64 -20.82
N CYS A 130 9.69 -9.58 -21.41
CA CYS A 130 9.82 -9.92 -22.83
C CYS A 130 9.53 -8.74 -23.79
N LEU A 131 8.71 -7.78 -23.35
CA LEU A 131 8.39 -6.57 -24.12
C LEU A 131 9.34 -5.41 -23.81
N SER A 132 10.27 -5.57 -22.87
CA SER A 132 11.19 -4.52 -22.46
C SER A 132 12.22 -4.25 -23.56
N GLU A 133 12.36 -2.99 -23.95
CA GLU A 133 13.40 -2.59 -24.89
C GLU A 133 14.80 -2.74 -24.25
N PRO A 134 15.87 -3.01 -25.04
CA PRO A 134 17.23 -3.19 -24.52
C PRO A 134 17.78 -2.01 -23.69
N HIS A 135 17.19 -0.82 -23.86
CA HIS A 135 17.58 0.40 -23.15
C HIS A 135 16.44 0.95 -22.30
N ALA A 136 15.45 0.12 -21.95
CA ALA A 136 14.41 0.50 -21.01
C ALA A 136 15.01 0.77 -19.63
N TRP A 137 14.46 1.75 -18.92
CA TRP A 137 14.74 1.97 -17.52
C TRP A 137 13.95 0.98 -16.70
N VAL A 138 14.63 0.19 -15.87
CA VAL A 138 14.02 -0.83 -14.99
C VAL A 138 14.58 -0.67 -13.59
N ARG A 139 13.73 -0.46 -12.59
CA ARG A 139 14.12 -0.41 -11.18
C ARG A 139 13.15 -1.20 -10.33
N THR A 140 13.65 -1.87 -9.31
CA THR A 140 12.79 -2.51 -8.32
C THR A 140 12.71 -1.68 -7.05
N ALA A 141 11.62 -1.82 -6.30
CA ALA A 141 11.54 -1.30 -4.94
C ALA A 141 10.61 -2.16 -4.08
N LYS A 142 10.86 -2.13 -2.77
CA LYS A 142 10.07 -2.81 -1.75
C LYS A 142 9.22 -1.80 -1.01
N LEU A 143 7.94 -2.12 -0.88
CA LEU A 143 6.98 -1.33 -0.11
C LEU A 143 7.26 -1.43 1.39
N THR A 144 7.40 -0.29 2.08
CA THR A 144 7.68 -0.20 3.52
C THR A 144 6.50 0.27 4.35
N ALA A 145 5.51 0.90 3.72
CA ALA A 145 4.25 1.33 4.33
C ALA A 145 3.05 0.83 3.51
N PRO A 146 1.83 0.74 4.07
CA PRO A 146 0.67 0.29 3.30
C PRO A 146 0.47 1.12 2.02
N LEU A 147 0.15 0.47 0.90
CA LEU A 147 -0.13 1.15 -0.37
C LEU A 147 -1.62 1.15 -0.63
N LEU A 148 -2.17 2.36 -0.82
CA LEU A 148 -3.52 2.57 -1.31
C LEU A 148 -3.45 3.07 -2.75
N THR A 149 -4.11 2.39 -3.68
CA THR A 149 -4.19 2.77 -5.10
C THR A 149 -5.65 2.80 -5.53
N GLY A 150 -6.03 3.72 -6.41
CA GLY A 150 -7.41 3.84 -6.89
C GLY A 150 -8.43 4.20 -5.81
N SER A 151 -8.04 4.97 -4.78
CA SER A 151 -8.94 5.36 -3.69
C SER A 151 -10.18 6.12 -4.17
N GLY A 152 -10.05 6.86 -5.27
CA GLY A 152 -11.16 7.60 -5.90
C GLY A 152 -12.11 6.75 -6.74
N ASN A 153 -11.83 5.45 -6.91
CA ASN A 153 -12.74 4.57 -7.65
C ASN A 153 -14.03 4.38 -6.85
N PRO A 154 -15.22 4.53 -7.45
CA PRO A 154 -16.48 4.38 -6.75
C PRO A 154 -16.63 2.94 -6.25
N HIS A 155 -16.94 2.78 -4.97
CA HIS A 155 -17.22 1.48 -4.39
C HIS A 155 -18.29 1.65 -3.29
N PRO A 156 -19.17 0.65 -3.04
CA PRO A 156 -20.20 0.76 -2.01
C PRO A 156 -19.68 0.89 -0.57
N VAL A 157 -18.41 0.59 -0.32
CA VAL A 157 -17.73 0.89 0.96
C VAL A 157 -17.04 2.26 0.96
N GLU A 158 -17.41 3.12 0.01
CA GLU A 158 -16.93 4.50 -0.23
C GLU A 158 -15.50 4.63 -0.72
N ASN A 159 -14.64 3.66 -0.40
CA ASN A 159 -13.23 3.66 -0.82
C ASN A 159 -12.98 2.55 -1.83
N GLY A 160 -12.54 2.94 -3.02
CA GLY A 160 -12.13 2.02 -4.06
C GLY A 160 -10.71 1.48 -3.87
N PHE A 161 -10.39 0.49 -4.68
CA PHE A 161 -9.02 -0.01 -4.86
C PHE A 161 -8.79 -0.30 -6.36
N ALA A 162 -7.58 -0.05 -6.87
CA ALA A 162 -7.26 -0.33 -8.26
C ALA A 162 -6.93 -1.82 -8.47
N PHE A 163 -7.78 -2.50 -9.23
CA PHE A 163 -7.52 -3.84 -9.74
C PHE A 163 -7.49 -3.83 -11.27
N LEU A 164 -6.57 -4.59 -11.86
CA LEU A 164 -6.43 -4.69 -13.30
C LEU A 164 -7.59 -5.52 -13.88
N THR A 165 -8.37 -4.94 -14.78
CA THR A 165 -9.41 -5.66 -15.53
C THR A 165 -8.78 -6.31 -16.77
N PRO A 166 -9.11 -7.58 -17.11
CA PRO A 166 -10.11 -8.45 -16.49
C PRO A 166 -9.56 -9.41 -15.44
N TYR A 167 -8.36 -9.18 -14.89
CA TYR A 167 -7.64 -10.18 -14.09
C TYR A 167 -7.89 -10.11 -12.58
N GLY A 168 -8.36 -8.98 -12.07
CA GLY A 168 -8.63 -8.80 -10.64
C GLY A 168 -7.38 -8.79 -9.75
N ILE A 169 -6.21 -8.43 -10.28
CA ILE A 169 -4.97 -8.29 -9.50
C ILE A 169 -4.70 -6.83 -9.13
N PRO A 170 -4.10 -6.53 -7.96
CA PRO A 170 -3.72 -5.18 -7.60
C PRO A 170 -2.64 -4.64 -8.55
N TYR A 171 -2.68 -3.34 -8.85
CA TYR A 171 -1.64 -2.69 -9.65
C TYR A 171 -1.48 -1.21 -9.31
N LEU A 172 -0.31 -0.67 -9.62
CA LEU A 172 -0.04 0.75 -9.61
C LEU A 172 -0.01 1.26 -11.06
N ALA A 173 -0.93 2.16 -11.39
CA ALA A 173 -1.06 2.67 -12.75
C ALA A 173 0.20 3.44 -13.18
N GLY A 174 0.65 3.23 -14.43
CA GLY A 174 1.78 3.91 -15.04
C GLY A 174 1.60 5.43 -15.07
N SER A 175 0.36 5.91 -15.17
CA SER A 175 0.03 7.33 -15.04
C SER A 175 0.30 7.88 -13.64
N GLY A 176 0.01 7.11 -12.59
CA GLY A 176 0.34 7.45 -11.20
C GLY A 176 1.85 7.46 -10.95
N ILE A 177 2.56 6.46 -11.48
CA ILE A 177 4.03 6.39 -11.44
C ILE A 177 4.63 7.60 -12.14
N LYS A 178 4.18 7.89 -13.36
CA LYS A 178 4.59 9.06 -14.15
C LYS A 178 4.34 10.36 -13.39
N GLY A 179 3.20 10.50 -12.73
CA GLY A 179 2.85 11.69 -11.95
C GLY A 179 3.80 11.92 -10.78
N VAL A 180 4.08 10.88 -9.99
CA VAL A 180 5.01 10.96 -8.85
C VAL A 180 6.44 11.25 -9.32
N LEU A 181 6.90 10.59 -10.38
CA LEU A 181 8.25 10.83 -10.91
C LEU A 181 8.40 12.18 -11.59
N ARG A 182 7.35 12.67 -12.26
CA ARG A 182 7.30 14.05 -12.76
C ARG A 182 7.46 15.03 -11.61
N ARG A 183 6.71 14.82 -10.51
CA ARG A 183 6.79 15.67 -9.32
C ARG A 183 8.18 15.65 -8.69
N ALA A 184 8.79 14.48 -8.56
CA ALA A 184 10.17 14.35 -8.08
C ALA A 184 11.16 15.09 -8.98
N ALA A 185 11.03 14.95 -10.30
CA ALA A 185 11.85 15.65 -11.27
C ALA A 185 11.67 17.18 -11.21
N GLU A 186 10.45 17.67 -11.00
CA GLU A 186 10.17 19.10 -10.77
C GLU A 186 10.83 19.61 -9.48
N GLU A 187 10.77 18.84 -8.39
CA GLU A 187 11.44 19.20 -7.14
C GLU A 187 12.96 19.29 -7.29
N LEU A 188 13.56 18.30 -7.97
CA LEU A 188 14.99 18.30 -8.23
C LEU A 188 15.38 19.46 -9.14
N ALA A 189 14.60 19.77 -10.18
CA ALA A 189 14.87 20.89 -11.08
C ALA A 189 14.80 22.26 -10.41
N LEU A 190 13.91 22.42 -9.43
CA LEU A 190 13.67 23.71 -8.78
C LEU A 190 14.63 23.98 -7.62
N TRP A 191 14.87 22.98 -6.77
CA TRP A 191 15.61 23.18 -5.51
C TRP A 191 17.00 22.57 -5.47
N GLN A 192 17.41 21.75 -6.45
CA GLN A 192 18.78 21.26 -6.53
C GLN A 192 19.64 22.21 -7.39
N GLU A 193 20.83 22.56 -6.90
CA GLU A 193 21.74 23.50 -7.59
C GLU A 193 22.75 22.81 -8.51
N ASP A 194 22.72 21.48 -8.60
CA ASP A 194 23.63 20.70 -9.45
C ASP A 194 23.28 20.87 -10.94
N SER A 195 24.24 21.37 -11.73
CA SER A 195 24.08 21.59 -13.17
C SER A 195 24.02 20.31 -14.00
N ALA A 196 24.40 19.16 -13.43
CA ALA A 196 24.26 17.82 -14.04
C ALA A 196 22.99 17.07 -13.55
N SER A 197 22.04 17.80 -12.99
CA SER A 197 20.77 17.26 -12.49
C SER A 197 19.59 17.72 -13.36
N TRP A 198 18.37 17.45 -12.89
CA TRP A 198 17.15 17.86 -13.58
C TRP A 198 17.14 19.37 -13.85
N ASN A 199 16.68 19.75 -15.03
CA ASN A 199 16.21 21.10 -15.29
C ASN A 199 14.76 21.03 -15.76
N PHE A 200 14.06 22.14 -15.65
CA PHE A 200 12.62 22.15 -15.89
C PHE A 200 12.24 21.90 -17.36
N PHE A 201 13.08 22.29 -18.32
CA PHE A 201 12.84 21.98 -19.74
C PHE A 201 12.95 20.48 -20.02
N LEU A 202 13.84 19.76 -19.34
CA LEU A 202 13.87 18.29 -19.39
C LEU A 202 12.57 17.69 -18.85
N VAL A 203 11.97 18.26 -17.80
CA VAL A 203 10.66 17.80 -17.31
C VAL A 203 9.61 17.93 -18.40
N TRP A 204 9.54 19.07 -19.10
CA TRP A 204 8.61 19.27 -20.21
C TRP A 204 8.84 18.30 -21.36
N VAL A 205 10.09 18.16 -21.78
CA VAL A 205 10.48 17.29 -22.89
C VAL A 205 10.14 15.83 -22.58
N LEU A 206 10.49 15.35 -21.38
CA LEU A 206 10.38 13.96 -20.98
C LEU A 206 8.98 13.58 -20.47
N PHE A 207 8.35 14.39 -19.62
CA PHE A 207 7.04 14.08 -19.03
C PHE A 207 5.85 14.65 -19.81
N GLY A 208 6.05 15.76 -20.51
CA GLY A 208 5.01 16.50 -21.24
C GLY A 208 4.89 17.94 -20.75
N PHE A 209 4.37 18.82 -21.62
CA PHE A 209 4.08 20.20 -21.24
C PHE A 209 2.68 20.31 -20.62
N ASP A 210 2.57 21.12 -19.57
CA ASP A 210 1.32 21.32 -18.82
C ASP A 210 0.94 22.81 -18.77
N PRO A 211 -0.02 23.25 -19.61
CA PRO A 211 -0.42 24.64 -19.69
C PRO A 211 -1.20 25.12 -18.47
N THR A 212 -1.64 24.21 -17.58
CA THR A 212 -2.45 24.50 -16.39
C THR A 212 -1.65 24.46 -15.08
N SER A 213 -0.35 24.15 -15.17
CA SER A 213 0.58 24.14 -14.04
C SER A 213 0.48 25.41 -13.21
N ALA A 214 0.65 25.27 -11.89
CA ALA A 214 0.70 26.37 -10.93
C ALA A 214 1.73 27.45 -11.29
N LEU A 215 2.75 27.09 -12.09
CA LEU A 215 3.70 28.03 -12.72
C LEU A 215 3.00 29.19 -13.45
N PHE A 216 1.90 28.93 -14.16
CA PHE A 216 1.26 29.89 -15.05
C PHE A 216 -0.02 30.52 -14.47
N GLN A 217 -0.37 30.17 -13.23
CA GLN A 217 -1.55 30.71 -12.55
C GLN A 217 -1.19 32.10 -12.00
N GLN A 218 -1.71 33.16 -12.61
CA GLN A 218 -1.41 34.55 -12.26
C GLN A 218 -2.25 35.10 -11.09
N ASP A 219 -2.85 34.25 -10.25
CA ASP A 219 -3.59 34.73 -9.08
C ASP A 219 -2.61 35.15 -7.97
N PRO A 220 -2.50 36.46 -7.65
CA PRO A 220 -1.54 36.94 -6.67
C PRO A 220 -1.77 36.34 -5.27
N ALA A 221 -3.02 36.00 -4.92
CA ALA A 221 -3.34 35.39 -3.62
C ALA A 221 -2.82 33.94 -3.52
N ILE A 222 -2.73 33.23 -4.65
CA ILE A 222 -2.24 31.84 -4.73
C ILE A 222 -0.72 31.80 -4.89
N GLN A 223 -0.13 32.77 -5.59
CA GLN A 223 1.31 32.82 -5.86
C GLN A 223 2.17 33.20 -4.64
N VAL A 224 1.69 34.12 -3.79
CA VAL A 224 2.44 34.60 -2.61
C VAL A 224 2.68 33.49 -1.58
N GLU A 225 1.82 32.48 -1.51
CA GLU A 225 1.93 31.38 -0.54
C GLU A 225 2.43 30.06 -1.14
N ASN A 226 2.61 29.96 -2.47
CA ASN A 226 3.01 28.71 -3.12
C ASN A 226 4.53 28.65 -3.39
N PRO A 227 5.30 27.80 -2.68
CA PRO A 227 6.75 27.70 -2.87
C PRO A 227 7.16 27.28 -4.29
N PHE A 228 6.32 26.51 -4.99
CA PHE A 228 6.59 26.10 -6.37
C PHE A 228 6.53 27.29 -7.31
N ALA A 229 5.49 28.12 -7.21
CA ALA A 229 5.33 29.30 -8.06
C ALA A 229 6.52 30.25 -7.92
N GLN A 230 6.97 30.51 -6.69
CA GLN A 230 8.13 31.36 -6.41
C GLN A 230 9.44 30.77 -6.93
N ALA A 231 9.69 29.47 -6.71
CA ALA A 231 10.90 28.80 -7.20
C ALA A 231 10.95 28.81 -8.73
N TYR A 232 9.80 28.60 -9.38
CA TYR A 232 9.65 28.69 -10.82
C TYR A 232 9.95 30.10 -11.33
N GLU A 233 9.34 31.14 -10.77
CA GLU A 233 9.57 32.53 -11.19
C GLU A 233 11.05 32.89 -11.08
N LYS A 234 11.70 32.52 -9.97
CA LYS A 234 13.14 32.70 -9.78
C LYS A 234 13.97 32.02 -10.87
N LYS A 235 13.61 30.78 -11.27
CA LYS A 235 14.31 30.04 -12.33
C LYS A 235 14.05 30.62 -13.72
N PHE A 236 12.85 31.13 -13.99
CA PHE A 236 12.51 31.80 -15.26
C PHE A 236 13.20 33.15 -15.42
N ALA A 237 13.41 33.88 -14.31
CA ALA A 237 14.14 35.15 -14.31
C ALA A 237 15.66 34.97 -14.41
N ALA A 238 16.18 33.77 -14.11
CA ALA A 238 17.60 33.48 -14.24
C ALA A 238 18.03 33.39 -15.71
N ALA A 239 19.27 33.77 -16.00
CA ALA A 239 19.85 33.60 -17.32
C ALA A 239 19.94 32.10 -17.67
N LEU A 240 19.43 31.72 -18.84
CA LEU A 240 19.56 30.35 -19.35
C LEU A 240 21.03 30.02 -19.57
N ASP A 241 21.49 28.89 -19.03
CA ASP A 241 22.80 28.37 -19.38
C ASP A 241 22.82 27.87 -20.84
N PRO A 242 24.00 27.71 -21.48
CA PRO A 242 24.08 27.31 -22.88
C PRO A 242 23.42 25.97 -23.20
N LYS A 243 23.43 24.99 -22.27
CA LYS A 243 22.81 23.68 -22.46
C LYS A 243 21.28 23.79 -22.40
N GLN A 244 20.76 24.53 -21.41
CA GLN A 244 19.33 24.80 -21.28
C GLN A 244 18.79 25.56 -22.49
N LYS A 245 19.52 26.58 -22.95
CA LYS A 245 19.15 27.33 -24.16
C LYS A 245 19.12 26.42 -25.39
N ALA A 246 20.14 25.59 -25.60
CA ALA A 246 20.19 24.68 -26.74
C ALA A 246 19.06 23.63 -26.71
N LEU A 247 18.77 23.05 -25.54
CA LEU A 247 17.65 22.13 -25.35
C LEU A 247 16.31 22.80 -25.66
N LEU A 248 16.11 24.03 -25.17
CA LEU A 248 14.87 24.78 -25.38
C LEU A 248 14.70 25.18 -26.86
N ASP A 249 15.76 25.66 -27.52
CA ASP A 249 15.76 25.98 -28.95
C ASP A 249 15.42 24.72 -29.78
N ALA A 250 16.02 23.57 -29.45
CA ALA A 250 15.73 22.29 -30.10
C ALA A 250 14.27 21.83 -29.86
N TRP A 251 13.73 22.05 -28.66
CA TRP A 251 12.34 21.73 -28.35
C TRP A 251 11.36 22.65 -29.07
N ILE A 252 11.63 23.96 -29.13
CA ILE A 252 10.81 24.92 -29.90
C ILE A 252 10.80 24.54 -31.37
N SER A 253 11.96 24.20 -31.95
CA SER A 253 12.04 23.70 -33.33
C SER A 253 11.23 22.42 -33.53
N ALA A 254 11.15 21.54 -32.53
CA ALA A 254 10.38 20.31 -32.57
C ALA A 254 8.86 20.53 -32.42
N LEU A 255 8.43 21.67 -31.89
CA LEU A 255 7.01 22.03 -31.78
C LEU A 255 6.42 22.53 -33.10
N ASP A 256 7.26 22.74 -34.13
CA ASP A 256 6.87 23.39 -35.39
C ASP A 256 6.19 24.76 -35.17
N LEU A 257 6.59 25.44 -34.09
CA LEU A 257 6.21 26.82 -33.81
C LEU A 257 7.14 27.75 -34.57
N ASP A 258 6.69 28.99 -34.82
CA ASP A 258 7.44 29.99 -35.58
C ASP A 258 8.87 30.14 -35.04
N SER A 259 9.83 29.57 -35.79
CA SER A 259 11.25 29.51 -35.43
C SER A 259 11.94 30.87 -35.34
N SER A 260 11.24 31.96 -35.70
CA SER A 260 11.72 33.33 -35.52
C SER A 260 11.71 33.79 -34.05
N ILE A 261 11.00 33.09 -33.17
CA ILE A 261 10.94 33.39 -31.73
C ILE A 261 12.06 32.64 -31.01
N GLY A 262 13.02 33.38 -30.45
CA GLY A 262 14.09 32.81 -29.63
C GLY A 262 13.58 32.26 -28.29
N ALA A 263 14.38 31.41 -27.64
CA ALA A 263 14.09 30.86 -26.32
C ALA A 263 13.57 31.90 -25.28
N PRO A 264 14.21 33.07 -25.08
CA PRO A 264 13.74 34.06 -24.11
C PRO A 264 12.35 34.64 -24.45
N GLU A 265 12.13 34.98 -25.72
CA GLU A 265 10.85 35.53 -26.20
C GLU A 265 9.73 34.49 -26.10
N PHE A 266 10.05 33.23 -26.37
CA PHE A 266 9.11 32.12 -26.22
C PHE A 266 8.69 31.94 -24.76
N LEU A 267 9.63 31.92 -23.81
CA LEU A 267 9.31 31.81 -22.39
C LEU A 267 8.45 32.98 -21.88
N ARG A 268 8.76 34.21 -22.31
CA ARG A 268 7.94 35.39 -21.99
C ARG A 268 6.52 35.21 -22.52
N SER A 269 6.36 34.72 -23.75
CA SER A 269 5.04 34.47 -24.34
C SER A 269 4.22 33.46 -23.53
N LEU A 270 4.86 32.42 -22.97
CA LEU A 270 4.20 31.43 -22.12
C LEU A 270 3.73 32.03 -20.79
N GLN A 271 4.45 33.00 -20.22
CA GLN A 271 4.04 33.67 -18.98
C GLN A 271 2.84 34.60 -19.23
N GLU A 272 2.88 35.37 -20.33
CA GLU A 272 1.92 36.44 -20.60
C GLU A 272 0.61 35.96 -21.25
N SER A 273 0.66 34.88 -22.04
CA SER A 273 -0.46 34.49 -22.91
C SER A 273 -0.95 33.08 -22.67
N LYS A 274 -2.20 32.95 -22.19
CA LYS A 274 -2.91 31.66 -22.13
C LYS A 274 -2.99 30.99 -23.51
N LYS A 275 -3.23 31.78 -24.57
CA LYS A 275 -3.28 31.26 -25.95
C LYS A 275 -1.93 30.70 -26.41
N ALA A 276 -0.82 31.30 -25.99
CA ALA A 276 0.51 30.77 -26.31
C ALA A 276 0.71 29.39 -25.65
N ARG A 277 0.31 29.24 -24.39
CA ARG A 277 0.36 27.95 -23.67
C ARG A 277 -0.52 26.87 -24.30
N GLU A 278 -1.74 27.22 -24.71
CA GLU A 278 -2.68 26.29 -25.35
C GLU A 278 -2.20 25.80 -26.73
N ARG A 279 -1.33 26.55 -27.42
CA ARG A 279 -0.71 26.15 -28.69
C ARG A 279 0.42 25.13 -28.53
N VAL A 280 0.96 24.96 -27.33
CA VAL A 280 2.04 24.00 -27.08
C VAL A 280 1.45 22.60 -26.91
N HIS A 281 1.46 21.83 -28.00
CA HIS A 281 1.04 20.44 -27.99
C HIS A 281 2.25 19.51 -27.92
N TRP A 282 2.61 19.09 -26.70
CA TRP A 282 3.74 18.19 -26.50
C TRP A 282 3.39 16.97 -25.68
N GLN A 283 3.43 15.80 -26.31
CA GLN A 283 3.48 14.53 -25.59
C GLN A 283 4.93 14.26 -25.17
N GLY A 284 5.13 14.09 -23.86
CA GLY A 284 6.42 13.76 -23.28
C GLY A 284 7.00 12.45 -23.85
N LEU A 285 8.32 12.38 -23.91
CA LEU A 285 9.05 11.25 -24.49
C LEU A 285 9.09 10.00 -23.62
N LEU A 286 8.78 10.08 -22.32
CA LEU A 286 8.77 8.91 -21.43
C LEU A 286 7.41 8.20 -21.45
N CYS A 287 7.46 6.90 -21.74
CA CYS A 287 6.37 5.95 -21.60
C CYS A 287 6.58 5.13 -20.33
N PHE A 288 5.63 5.20 -19.39
CA PHE A 288 5.67 4.43 -18.13
C PHE A 288 4.68 3.27 -18.21
N HIS A 289 5.15 2.08 -17.86
CA HIS A 289 4.30 0.91 -17.75
C HIS A 289 3.61 0.89 -16.38
N ASP A 290 2.47 0.18 -16.31
CA ASP A 290 1.89 -0.18 -15.03
C ASP A 290 2.86 -1.06 -14.23
N ALA A 291 2.91 -0.89 -12.91
CA ALA A 291 3.70 -1.76 -12.04
C ALA A 291 2.78 -2.72 -11.29
N PHE A 292 3.14 -4.01 -11.33
CA PHE A 292 2.46 -5.06 -10.60
C PHE A 292 3.30 -5.48 -9.38
N PRO A 293 2.67 -5.83 -8.25
CA PRO A 293 3.42 -6.44 -7.17
C PRO A 293 3.91 -7.83 -7.58
N GLN A 294 5.11 -8.20 -7.17
CA GLN A 294 5.62 -9.55 -7.39
C GLN A 294 4.78 -10.60 -6.62
N PRO A 295 4.76 -11.86 -7.06
CA PRO A 295 4.07 -12.95 -6.36
C PRO A 295 4.41 -13.02 -4.87
N GLY A 296 3.44 -13.39 -4.04
CA GLY A 296 3.59 -13.42 -2.58
C GLY A 296 3.32 -12.09 -1.88
N ALA A 297 2.84 -11.08 -2.60
CA ALA A 297 2.28 -9.89 -1.97
C ALA A 297 1.00 -10.23 -1.17
N GLU A 298 0.61 -9.35 -0.25
CA GLU A 298 -0.60 -9.52 0.56
C GLU A 298 -1.44 -8.24 0.55
N LEU A 299 -2.77 -8.37 0.50
CA LEU A 299 -3.66 -7.25 0.81
C LEU A 299 -4.06 -7.29 2.29
N GLY A 300 -4.44 -6.13 2.79
CA GLY A 300 -4.97 -5.94 4.15
C GLY A 300 -6.19 -5.02 4.13
N VAL A 301 -6.91 -5.04 5.25
CA VAL A 301 -7.96 -4.06 5.52
C VAL A 301 -7.40 -3.04 6.50
N ASP A 302 -7.48 -1.77 6.11
CA ASP A 302 -7.10 -0.65 6.95
C ASP A 302 -8.32 0.21 7.27
N ILE A 303 -8.17 1.15 8.20
CA ILE A 303 -9.25 1.96 8.75
C ILE A 303 -8.96 3.45 8.63
N LEU A 304 -9.98 4.22 8.24
CA LEU A 304 -9.99 5.67 8.31
C LEU A 304 -11.16 6.08 9.19
N ASN A 305 -10.91 7.02 10.10
CA ASN A 305 -11.94 7.64 10.91
C ASN A 305 -12.03 9.13 10.55
N PRO A 306 -12.99 9.55 9.70
CA PRO A 306 -13.18 10.96 9.42
C PRO A 306 -13.75 11.65 10.67
N HIS A 307 -13.03 12.64 11.20
CA HIS A 307 -13.47 13.37 12.39
C HIS A 307 -14.56 14.42 12.10
N HIS A 308 -14.79 14.83 10.85
CA HIS A 308 -15.67 15.97 10.50
C HIS A 308 -16.63 15.71 9.32
N TRP A 309 -17.37 14.59 9.35
CA TRP A 309 -18.32 14.25 8.28
C TRP A 309 -19.38 15.34 8.03
N SER A 310 -19.96 15.92 9.09
CA SER A 310 -20.99 16.96 9.01
C SER A 310 -20.46 18.27 8.42
N TYR A 311 -19.20 18.61 8.68
CA TYR A 311 -18.54 19.78 8.08
C TYR A 311 -18.33 19.61 6.57
N TYR A 312 -17.88 18.43 6.12
CA TYR A 312 -17.69 18.18 4.69
C TYR A 312 -19.01 18.15 3.90
N GLN A 313 -20.15 17.93 4.55
CA GLN A 313 -21.47 18.08 3.95
C GLN A 313 -22.02 19.51 3.99
N GLY A 314 -21.29 20.45 4.60
CA GLY A 314 -21.71 21.85 4.74
C GLY A 314 -22.84 22.06 5.76
N GLU A 315 -23.10 21.09 6.64
CA GLU A 315 -24.21 21.15 7.60
C GLU A 315 -23.83 21.88 8.90
N GLU A 316 -22.57 21.78 9.37
CA GLU A 316 -22.10 22.38 10.62
C GLU A 316 -20.63 22.85 10.54
N SER A 317 -20.22 23.80 11.38
CA SER A 317 -18.82 24.21 11.52
C SER A 317 -18.00 23.15 12.28
N PRO A 318 -16.74 22.90 11.89
CA PRO A 318 -15.97 21.77 12.40
C PRO A 318 -15.65 21.97 13.88
N HIS A 319 -15.94 20.98 14.72
CA HIS A 319 -15.60 21.03 16.14
C HIS A 319 -14.99 19.71 16.63
N ASP A 320 -13.98 19.77 17.50
CA ASP A 320 -13.24 18.59 17.99
C ASP A 320 -14.09 17.59 18.81
N ALA A 321 -15.30 17.99 19.20
CA ALA A 321 -16.27 17.16 19.93
C ALA A 321 -17.23 16.36 19.01
N ASP A 322 -16.98 16.33 17.70
CA ASP A 322 -17.81 15.60 16.75
C ASP A 322 -17.78 14.10 17.07
N LYS A 323 -18.97 13.48 17.11
CA LYS A 323 -19.05 12.01 17.22
C LYS A 323 -18.28 11.42 16.05
N LEU A 324 -17.39 10.46 16.35
CA LEU A 324 -16.70 9.67 15.34
C LEU A 324 -17.71 9.22 14.29
N SER A 325 -17.54 9.73 13.07
CA SER A 325 -18.36 9.30 11.96
C SER A 325 -18.09 7.82 11.67
N GLN A 326 -18.90 7.22 10.80
CA GLN A 326 -18.82 5.79 10.52
C GLN A 326 -17.38 5.40 10.17
N LEU A 327 -16.79 4.46 10.90
CA LEU A 327 -15.46 3.92 10.60
C LEU A 327 -15.45 3.39 9.16
N SER A 328 -14.62 3.98 8.31
CA SER A 328 -14.49 3.59 6.92
C SER A 328 -13.33 2.59 6.79
N PHE A 329 -13.65 1.41 6.28
CA PHE A 329 -12.67 0.36 6.03
C PHE A 329 -12.32 0.33 4.55
N PHE A 330 -11.05 0.16 4.22
CA PHE A 330 -10.57 0.14 2.82
C PHE A 330 -9.44 -0.89 2.64
N LEU A 331 -9.24 -1.33 1.40
CA LEU A 331 -8.17 -2.27 1.07
C LEU A 331 -6.84 -1.52 0.90
N VAL A 332 -5.76 -2.17 1.31
CA VAL A 332 -4.39 -1.73 1.08
C VAL A 332 -3.54 -2.92 0.64
N LEU A 333 -2.48 -2.67 -0.11
CA LEU A 333 -1.40 -3.64 -0.22
C LEU A 333 -0.51 -3.51 1.02
N LYS A 334 -0.22 -4.62 1.70
CA LYS A 334 0.59 -4.61 2.92
C LYS A 334 2.06 -4.32 2.59
N PRO A 335 2.80 -3.71 3.55
CA PRO A 335 4.26 -3.63 3.47
C PRO A 335 4.90 -4.99 3.19
N GLY A 336 6.01 -4.99 2.45
CA GLY A 336 6.72 -6.20 2.06
C GLY A 336 6.62 -6.52 0.57
N ALA A 337 5.55 -6.08 -0.10
CA ALA A 337 5.38 -6.25 -1.54
C ALA A 337 6.52 -5.59 -2.32
N ARG A 338 6.99 -6.25 -3.38
CA ARG A 338 8.03 -5.75 -4.29
C ARG A 338 7.40 -5.38 -5.62
N PHE A 339 7.91 -4.32 -6.25
CA PHE A 339 7.45 -3.86 -7.56
C PHE A 339 8.63 -3.71 -8.50
N THR A 340 8.38 -3.98 -9.78
CA THR A 340 9.29 -3.64 -10.88
C THR A 340 8.71 -2.47 -11.66
N PHE A 341 9.42 -1.35 -11.66
CA PHE A 341 9.07 -0.13 -12.39
C PHE A 341 9.80 -0.15 -13.73
N ARG A 342 9.06 0.12 -14.81
CA ARG A 342 9.59 0.11 -16.18
C ARG A 342 9.20 1.39 -16.91
N ALA A 343 10.15 1.98 -17.61
CA ALA A 343 9.90 3.10 -18.52
C ALA A 343 10.75 2.97 -19.79
N SER A 344 10.23 3.44 -20.91
CA SER A 344 10.95 3.51 -22.19
C SER A 344 10.94 4.94 -22.75
N LEU A 345 11.94 5.24 -23.56
CA LEU A 345 12.05 6.50 -24.27
C LEU A 345 11.45 6.35 -25.68
N LEU A 346 10.36 7.06 -25.93
CA LEU A 346 9.69 7.08 -27.23
C LEU A 346 10.60 7.71 -28.29
N ARG A 347 11.02 6.90 -29.27
CA ARG A 347 11.76 7.38 -30.44
C ARG A 347 10.76 7.86 -31.50
N ARG A 348 10.76 9.17 -31.77
CA ARG A 348 9.97 9.79 -32.86
C ARG A 348 10.91 10.29 -33.95
N ARG A 349 10.51 10.10 -35.22
CA ARG A 349 11.21 10.69 -36.37
C ARG A 349 11.19 12.21 -36.27
N GLY A 350 12.31 12.85 -36.59
CA GLY A 350 12.44 14.32 -36.56
C GLY A 350 12.79 14.91 -35.19
N LEU A 351 12.99 14.07 -34.17
CA LEU A 351 13.40 14.50 -32.82
C LEU A 351 14.85 14.13 -32.49
N GLU A 352 15.65 13.75 -33.48
CA GLU A 352 17.03 13.29 -33.29
C GLU A 352 17.87 14.39 -32.62
N LYS A 353 17.80 15.62 -33.15
CA LYS A 353 18.49 16.79 -32.57
C LYS A 353 18.08 17.09 -31.14
N LEU A 354 16.80 16.89 -30.79
CA LEU A 354 16.32 17.09 -29.43
C LEU A 354 16.86 16.00 -28.50
N GLN A 355 16.92 14.75 -28.98
CA GLN A 355 17.44 13.61 -28.21
C GLN A 355 18.94 13.74 -27.93
N ASP A 356 19.71 14.36 -28.82
CA ASP A 356 21.15 14.64 -28.59
C ASP A 356 21.39 15.57 -27.38
N HIS A 357 20.38 16.36 -26.99
CA HIS A 357 20.42 17.22 -25.80
C HIS A 357 19.87 16.55 -24.54
N ILE A 358 19.27 15.37 -24.67
CA ILE A 358 18.83 14.57 -23.53
C ILE A 358 20.01 13.66 -23.19
N GLU A 359 20.71 14.00 -22.10
CA GLU A 359 21.80 13.17 -21.56
C GLU A 359 21.27 11.81 -21.06
N ASP A 360 21.96 11.16 -20.12
CA ASP A 360 21.53 9.88 -19.55
C ASP A 360 20.17 10.00 -18.82
N TRP A 361 19.09 9.81 -19.58
CA TRP A 361 17.71 9.91 -19.10
C TRP A 361 17.38 8.82 -18.07
N GLN A 362 18.10 7.70 -18.10
CA GLN A 362 17.94 6.63 -17.11
C GLN A 362 18.53 7.08 -15.77
N ALA A 363 19.71 7.70 -15.77
CA ALA A 363 20.29 8.30 -14.57
C ALA A 363 19.46 9.47 -14.03
N LEU A 364 18.85 10.28 -14.91
CA LEU A 364 17.88 11.30 -14.48
C LEU A 364 16.67 10.66 -13.78
N LEU A 365 16.11 9.58 -14.34
CA LEU A 365 15.01 8.85 -13.71
C LEU A 365 15.43 8.18 -12.40
N ASP A 366 16.66 7.71 -12.25
CA ASP A 366 17.16 7.18 -10.97
C ASP A 366 17.09 8.22 -9.87
N LYS A 367 17.60 9.43 -10.13
CA LYS A 367 17.53 10.54 -9.17
C LYS A 367 16.07 10.87 -8.81
N ALA A 368 15.18 10.91 -9.80
CA ALA A 368 13.76 11.16 -9.57
C ALA A 368 13.09 10.02 -8.77
N PHE A 369 13.45 8.77 -9.05
CA PHE A 369 12.92 7.59 -8.37
C PHE A 369 13.39 7.50 -6.93
N GLU A 370 14.66 7.79 -6.64
CA GLU A 370 15.20 7.89 -5.28
C GLU A 370 14.49 9.00 -4.50
N ARG A 371 14.30 10.17 -5.10
CA ARG A 371 13.54 11.28 -4.50
C ARG A 371 12.11 10.86 -4.19
N ALA A 372 11.44 10.19 -5.13
CA ALA A 372 10.08 9.70 -4.95
C ALA A 372 9.98 8.68 -3.80
N CYS A 373 10.90 7.71 -3.75
CA CYS A 373 10.95 6.68 -2.70
C CYS A 373 11.14 7.28 -1.30
N HIS A 374 12.06 8.25 -1.16
CA HIS A 374 12.39 8.83 0.14
C HIS A 374 11.38 9.87 0.64
N TRP A 375 10.79 10.68 -0.25
CA TRP A 375 10.09 11.90 0.16
C TRP A 375 8.65 12.01 -0.31
N LEU A 376 8.25 11.28 -1.36
CA LEU A 376 6.91 11.43 -1.95
C LEU A 376 5.99 10.24 -1.70
N GLY A 377 6.49 9.01 -1.88
CA GLY A 377 5.66 7.81 -1.89
C GLY A 377 4.79 7.68 -3.15
N PHE A 378 4.15 6.51 -3.30
CA PHE A 378 3.32 6.16 -4.46
C PHE A 378 1.85 5.92 -4.06
N GLY A 379 0.91 6.22 -4.95
CA GLY A 379 -0.52 6.01 -4.69
C GLY A 379 -1.16 7.14 -3.87
N ALA A 380 -2.16 6.80 -3.08
CA ALA A 380 -2.96 7.75 -2.30
C ALA A 380 -2.51 7.83 -0.83
N LYS A 381 -2.90 8.92 -0.16
CA LYS A 381 -2.59 9.20 1.27
C LYS A 381 -1.09 9.24 1.59
N THR A 382 -0.27 9.64 0.61
CA THR A 382 1.18 9.78 0.78
C THR A 382 1.58 10.79 1.84
N ALA A 383 0.79 11.86 2.04
CA ALA A 383 1.02 12.88 3.07
C ALA A 383 1.01 12.32 4.52
N VAL A 384 0.37 11.17 4.74
CA VAL A 384 0.37 10.46 6.04
C VAL A 384 1.21 9.17 5.99
N GLY A 385 2.07 9.03 4.98
CA GLY A 385 3.09 7.98 4.90
C GLY A 385 2.72 6.73 4.09
N TYR A 386 1.55 6.67 3.44
CA TYR A 386 1.20 5.53 2.60
C TYR A 386 2.08 5.47 1.35
N GLY A 387 2.32 4.25 0.86
CA GLY A 387 3.01 4.03 -0.39
C GLY A 387 4.51 4.35 -0.39
N ALA A 388 5.11 4.53 0.79
CA ALA A 388 6.56 4.65 0.93
C ALA A 388 7.26 3.37 0.47
N MET A 389 8.35 3.52 -0.27
CA MET A 389 9.11 2.42 -0.85
C MET A 389 10.60 2.63 -0.64
N VAL A 390 11.36 1.55 -0.64
CA VAL A 390 12.83 1.58 -0.63
C VAL A 390 13.35 0.78 -1.83
N PRO A 391 14.28 1.34 -2.63
CA PRO A 391 15.01 0.56 -3.63
C PRO A 391 15.76 -0.61 -2.95
N PRO A 392 16.04 -1.72 -3.66
CA PRO A 392 16.91 -2.76 -3.12
C PRO A 392 18.30 -2.18 -2.83
N THR A 393 18.93 -2.65 -1.75
CA THR A 393 20.36 -2.43 -1.55
C THR A 393 21.13 -3.19 -2.64
N ARG A 394 22.13 -2.54 -3.26
CA ARG A 394 22.94 -3.05 -4.39
C ARG A 394 23.52 -4.47 -4.23
N SER A 395 23.52 -5.04 -3.02
CA SER A 395 23.95 -6.41 -2.75
C SER A 395 22.93 -7.50 -3.12
N ALA A 396 21.68 -7.14 -3.46
CA ALA A 396 20.60 -8.11 -3.73
C ALA A 396 20.30 -8.34 -5.24
N ASP A 397 20.89 -7.56 -6.15
CA ASP A 397 20.62 -7.67 -7.60
C ASP A 397 21.37 -8.83 -8.28
N ALA A 398 22.36 -9.45 -7.63
CA ALA A 398 23.15 -10.53 -8.22
C ALA A 398 22.52 -11.94 -8.09
N GLY A 399 21.45 -12.10 -7.28
CA GLY A 399 20.89 -13.43 -6.95
C GLY A 399 19.60 -13.80 -7.69
N ILE A 400 18.93 -12.85 -8.36
CA ILE A 400 17.56 -13.06 -8.85
C ILE A 400 17.52 -13.78 -10.21
N THR A 401 18.61 -13.80 -10.98
CA THR A 401 18.66 -14.47 -12.29
C THR A 401 19.22 -15.89 -12.28
N ALA A 402 19.69 -16.41 -11.13
CA ALA A 402 20.38 -17.71 -11.08
C ALA A 402 19.65 -18.81 -10.28
N GLU A 403 18.73 -18.45 -9.38
CA GLU A 403 18.13 -19.43 -8.45
C GLU A 403 16.90 -20.19 -9.03
N ASP A 404 16.39 -19.79 -10.20
CA ASP A 404 15.19 -20.38 -10.82
C ASP A 404 15.50 -21.37 -11.96
N GLU A 405 16.73 -21.45 -12.48
CA GLU A 405 17.10 -22.41 -13.54
C GLU A 405 17.55 -23.79 -13.02
N GLU A 406 17.92 -23.94 -11.74
CA GLU A 406 18.43 -25.21 -11.18
C GLU A 406 17.35 -26.16 -10.61
N LYS A 407 16.05 -25.83 -10.69
CA LYS A 407 14.99 -26.63 -10.02
C LYS A 407 14.20 -27.60 -10.90
N GLU A 408 14.46 -27.70 -12.21
CA GLU A 408 13.73 -28.63 -13.10
C GLU A 408 14.50 -29.89 -13.55
N GLU A 409 15.79 -30.04 -13.24
CA GLU A 409 16.55 -31.27 -13.55
C GLU A 409 17.11 -31.92 -12.28
N GLY A 410 16.32 -32.78 -11.62
CA GLY A 410 16.86 -33.52 -10.46
C GLY A 410 15.85 -34.29 -9.61
N THR A 411 15.06 -35.18 -10.20
CA THR A 411 14.43 -36.27 -9.42
C THR A 411 15.29 -37.52 -9.54
N ILE A 412 15.94 -37.95 -8.45
CA ILE A 412 16.03 -39.32 -7.91
C ILE A 412 17.17 -39.41 -6.85
N GLN A 413 16.80 -39.92 -5.68
CA GLN A 413 17.60 -40.49 -4.57
C GLN A 413 18.26 -39.56 -3.52
N GLY A 414 17.68 -39.57 -2.32
CA GLY A 414 18.35 -40.17 -1.16
C GLY A 414 19.05 -39.26 -0.13
N THR A 415 18.43 -39.22 1.06
CA THR A 415 19.07 -39.11 2.40
C THR A 415 19.68 -37.80 2.91
N SER A 416 18.99 -37.25 3.92
CA SER A 416 19.46 -36.65 5.19
C SER A 416 20.40 -35.44 5.23
N THR A 417 20.27 -34.73 6.37
CA THR A 417 21.16 -33.74 7.01
C THR A 417 21.06 -32.24 6.61
N GLU A 418 20.50 -31.48 7.57
CA GLU A 418 21.01 -30.23 8.17
C GLU A 418 21.69 -29.19 7.24
N SER A 419 21.05 -28.03 7.06
CA SER A 419 21.37 -26.79 7.79
C SER A 419 22.78 -26.23 7.53
N SER A 420 22.89 -25.17 6.73
CA SER A 420 23.40 -23.85 7.17
C SER A 420 23.61 -22.88 5.99
N LEU A 421 22.88 -21.77 6.03
CA LEU A 421 23.26 -20.50 5.37
C LEU A 421 24.23 -19.77 6.32
N GLY A 422 25.46 -19.52 5.87
CA GLY A 422 26.33 -18.46 6.40
C GLY A 422 25.89 -17.13 5.77
N GLN A 423 25.32 -16.20 6.52
CA GLN A 423 25.97 -15.19 7.38
C GLN A 423 26.65 -14.04 6.60
N ALA A 424 25.97 -12.89 6.60
CA ALA A 424 26.57 -11.59 6.84
C ALA A 424 25.50 -10.57 7.31
N ALA A 425 24.94 -10.81 8.49
CA ALA A 425 24.47 -9.76 9.38
C ALA A 425 25.13 -10.06 10.72
N GLU A 426 25.95 -9.13 11.20
CA GLU A 426 26.78 -9.28 12.38
C GLU A 426 26.01 -9.91 13.55
N SER A 427 26.42 -11.12 13.91
CA SER A 427 25.80 -11.95 14.92
C SER A 427 26.20 -11.46 16.31
N SER A 428 25.37 -10.60 16.91
CA SER A 428 25.32 -10.44 18.36
C SER A 428 24.48 -11.55 19.02
N VAL A 429 23.97 -12.52 18.26
CA VAL A 429 23.21 -13.68 18.74
C VAL A 429 24.10 -14.52 19.66
N GLY A 430 23.61 -14.82 20.87
CA GLY A 430 24.38 -15.51 21.93
C GLY A 430 25.13 -14.58 22.89
N ARG A 431 25.16 -13.26 22.67
CA ARG A 431 25.73 -12.31 23.63
C ARG A 431 24.84 -12.23 24.88
N MET A 432 25.45 -12.42 26.04
CA MET A 432 24.78 -12.30 27.34
C MET A 432 24.81 -10.85 27.84
N GLU A 433 23.68 -10.37 28.34
CA GLU A 433 23.52 -9.08 29.01
C GLU A 433 22.91 -9.27 30.40
N LYS A 434 23.24 -8.38 31.34
CA LYS A 434 22.60 -8.31 32.65
C LYS A 434 21.78 -7.03 32.73
N TRP A 435 20.48 -7.15 32.96
CA TRP A 435 19.60 -5.99 33.16
C TRP A 435 19.21 -5.90 34.63
N GLN A 436 19.28 -4.70 35.20
CA GLN A 436 19.01 -4.46 36.61
C GLN A 436 17.68 -3.73 36.82
N ASP A 437 16.98 -4.04 37.92
CA ASP A 437 15.74 -3.38 38.34
C ASP A 437 14.62 -3.35 37.28
N VAL A 438 14.49 -4.42 36.50
CA VAL A 438 13.46 -4.54 35.45
C VAL A 438 12.13 -5.03 36.02
N ASN A 439 11.03 -4.51 35.50
CA ASN A 439 9.70 -4.98 35.85
C ASN A 439 9.39 -6.30 35.13
N LEU A 440 8.95 -7.32 35.88
CA LEU A 440 8.52 -8.60 35.33
C LEU A 440 7.01 -8.61 35.04
N TYR A 441 6.64 -9.17 33.88
CA TYR A 441 5.26 -9.32 33.44
C TYR A 441 4.96 -10.80 33.12
N TRP A 442 3.77 -11.27 33.49
CA TRP A 442 3.29 -12.61 33.16
C TRP A 442 2.20 -12.54 32.10
N ASP A 443 2.40 -13.26 30.99
CA ASP A 443 1.37 -13.47 29.97
C ASP A 443 0.70 -14.85 30.20
N PRO A 444 -0.55 -14.89 30.69
CA PRO A 444 -1.26 -16.14 30.93
C PRO A 444 -1.67 -16.87 29.64
N GLY A 445 -1.74 -16.20 28.49
CA GLY A 445 -2.10 -16.82 27.21
C GLY A 445 -0.93 -17.57 26.58
N ARG A 446 0.30 -17.14 26.84
CA ARG A 446 1.54 -17.73 26.31
C ARG A 446 2.34 -18.54 27.34
N GLU A 447 1.94 -18.49 28.60
CA GLU A 447 2.66 -19.01 29.77
C GLU A 447 4.12 -18.55 29.84
N GLU A 448 4.36 -17.28 29.49
CA GLU A 448 5.70 -16.69 29.45
C GLU A 448 5.85 -15.55 30.46
N VAL A 449 7.05 -15.45 31.04
CA VAL A 449 7.50 -14.24 31.73
C VAL A 449 8.25 -13.35 30.75
N SER A 450 8.04 -12.03 30.84
CA SER A 450 8.72 -11.06 30.00
C SER A 450 9.10 -9.79 30.75
N CYS A 451 10.10 -9.09 30.24
CA CYS A 451 10.51 -7.77 30.71
C CYS A 451 11.06 -6.94 29.54
N THR A 452 11.08 -5.63 29.72
CA THR A 452 11.64 -4.69 28.76
C THR A 452 12.70 -3.81 29.41
N PHE A 453 13.78 -3.52 28.68
CA PHE A 453 14.86 -2.65 29.12
C PHE A 453 15.39 -1.88 27.90
N GLU A 454 15.37 -0.55 27.95
CA GLU A 454 15.87 0.34 26.89
C GLU A 454 15.35 0.01 25.48
N GLY A 455 14.06 -0.36 25.37
CA GLY A 455 13.42 -0.73 24.10
C GLY A 455 13.75 -2.13 23.57
N LYS A 456 14.52 -2.93 24.31
CA LYS A 456 14.73 -4.37 24.10
C LYS A 456 13.70 -5.17 24.88
N ARG A 457 13.29 -6.33 24.35
CA ARG A 457 12.34 -7.25 25.00
C ARG A 457 13.04 -8.57 25.30
N ALA A 458 12.86 -9.07 26.53
CA ALA A 458 13.27 -10.43 26.89
C ALA A 458 12.06 -11.26 27.33
N SER A 459 12.01 -12.53 26.94
CA SER A 459 10.98 -13.46 27.42
C SER A 459 11.53 -14.86 27.68
N SER A 460 10.84 -15.62 28.52
CA SER A 460 11.09 -17.05 28.72
C SER A 460 9.81 -17.78 29.13
N LYS A 461 9.66 -19.02 28.65
CA LYS A 461 8.60 -19.96 29.04
C LYS A 461 9.05 -20.91 30.14
N ASP A 462 10.33 -20.86 30.51
CA ASP A 462 10.88 -21.73 31.54
C ASP A 462 10.42 -21.28 32.93
N LYS A 463 9.48 -22.03 33.50
CA LYS A 463 8.89 -21.76 34.82
C LYS A 463 9.89 -22.00 35.95
N SER A 464 10.98 -22.74 35.72
CA SER A 464 12.02 -23.01 36.74
C SER A 464 12.82 -21.76 37.11
N LEU A 465 12.77 -20.71 36.27
CA LEU A 465 13.45 -19.44 36.51
C LEU A 465 12.75 -18.56 37.55
N LEU A 466 11.52 -18.90 37.95
CA LEU A 466 10.73 -18.14 38.92
C LEU A 466 10.56 -18.95 40.21
N SER A 467 10.91 -18.35 41.36
CA SER A 467 10.53 -18.90 42.66
C SER A 467 9.00 -18.95 42.79
N GLU A 468 8.45 -19.90 43.54
CA GLU A 468 6.99 -19.98 43.75
C GLU A 468 6.41 -18.68 44.33
N ALA A 469 7.17 -18.02 45.21
CA ALA A 469 6.83 -16.72 45.78
C ALA A 469 6.79 -15.61 44.72
N LEU A 470 7.75 -15.59 43.79
CA LEU A 470 7.82 -14.60 42.72
C LEU A 470 6.74 -14.83 41.67
N LEU A 471 6.46 -16.08 41.30
CA LEU A 471 5.38 -16.43 40.36
C LEU A 471 4.02 -15.93 40.86
N GLY A 472 3.76 -16.04 42.17
CA GLY A 472 2.56 -15.49 42.81
C GLY A 472 2.48 -13.97 42.73
N LYS A 473 3.61 -13.26 42.86
CA LYS A 473 3.67 -11.78 42.72
C LYS A 473 3.44 -11.34 41.28
N VAL A 474 4.10 -11.97 40.30
CA VAL A 474 4.00 -11.58 38.88
C VAL A 474 2.61 -11.88 38.31
N LYS A 475 1.93 -12.96 38.74
CA LYS A 475 0.57 -13.29 38.31
C LYS A 475 -0.52 -12.34 38.85
N ASN A 476 -0.22 -11.56 39.89
CA ASN A 476 -1.20 -10.71 40.54
C ASN A 476 -1.34 -9.34 39.84
N LYS A 477 -2.26 -9.25 38.87
CA LYS A 477 -2.54 -8.02 38.11
C LYS A 477 -3.03 -6.81 38.94
N LYS A 478 -3.38 -6.99 40.23
CA LYS A 478 -3.81 -5.89 41.11
C LYS A 478 -2.66 -5.22 41.87
N LYS A 479 -1.43 -5.75 41.80
CA LYS A 479 -0.24 -5.19 42.46
C LYS A 479 0.75 -4.68 41.41
N ARG A 480 1.64 -3.76 41.81
CA ARG A 480 2.74 -3.30 40.95
C ARG A 480 3.62 -4.49 40.55
N PRO A 481 4.09 -4.56 39.29
CA PRO A 481 4.97 -5.64 38.85
C PRO A 481 6.23 -5.67 39.73
N PRO A 482 6.70 -6.86 40.15
CA PRO A 482 7.92 -6.97 40.94
C PRO A 482 9.14 -6.62 40.09
N LYS A 483 10.12 -5.99 40.73
CA LYS A 483 11.44 -5.73 40.14
C LYS A 483 12.36 -6.93 40.36
N ALA A 484 13.23 -7.17 39.38
CA ALA A 484 14.25 -8.20 39.45
C ALA A 484 15.49 -7.82 38.62
N HIS A 485 16.59 -8.51 38.86
CA HIS A 485 17.75 -8.53 37.98
C HIS A 485 17.68 -9.75 37.07
N VAL A 486 17.88 -9.57 35.77
CA VAL A 486 17.78 -10.65 34.78
C VAL A 486 19.07 -10.79 33.98
N GLU A 487 19.47 -12.03 33.73
CA GLU A 487 20.52 -12.37 32.76
C GLU A 487 19.82 -12.85 31.49
N VAL A 488 20.13 -12.20 30.37
CA VAL A 488 19.45 -12.41 29.09
C VAL A 488 20.42 -12.70 27.96
N GLU A 489 20.01 -13.54 27.02
CA GLU A 489 20.78 -13.91 25.83
C GLU A 489 20.11 -13.34 24.58
N HIS A 490 20.87 -12.68 23.72
CA HIS A 490 20.33 -12.14 22.48
C HIS A 490 19.95 -13.25 21.48
N ILE A 491 18.70 -13.25 21.01
CA ILE A 491 18.18 -14.25 20.05
C ILE A 491 18.09 -13.67 18.63
N GLY A 492 17.99 -12.35 18.49
CA GLY A 492 17.97 -11.65 17.20
C GLY A 492 17.16 -10.35 17.23
N GLY A 493 17.62 -9.33 16.50
CA GLY A 493 16.96 -8.02 16.45
C GLY A 493 16.94 -7.30 17.81
N LYS A 494 15.74 -7.09 18.38
CA LYS A 494 15.53 -6.52 19.73
C LYS A 494 15.00 -7.55 20.74
N GLU A 495 15.01 -8.84 20.38
CA GLU A 495 14.45 -9.94 21.16
C GLU A 495 15.56 -10.74 21.87
N TYR A 496 15.32 -11.03 23.16
CA TYR A 496 16.24 -11.68 24.08
C TYR A 496 15.55 -12.83 24.82
N ARG A 497 16.31 -13.84 25.25
CA ARG A 497 15.86 -14.95 26.09
C ARG A 497 16.25 -14.69 27.53
N ILE A 498 15.34 -14.82 28.48
CA ILE A 498 15.70 -14.77 29.91
C ILE A 498 16.33 -16.12 30.30
N LEU A 499 17.57 -16.08 30.81
CA LEU A 499 18.31 -17.26 31.28
C LEU A 499 18.26 -17.40 32.81
N LYS A 500 18.20 -16.28 33.53
CA LYS A 500 18.17 -16.29 34.99
C LYS A 500 17.45 -15.05 35.51
N ILE A 501 16.69 -15.22 36.58
CA ILE A 501 16.02 -14.14 37.30
C ILE A 501 16.52 -14.19 38.75
N THR A 502 16.97 -13.05 39.26
CA THR A 502 17.36 -12.87 40.66
C THR A 502 16.49 -11.77 41.25
N GLU A 503 15.81 -12.04 42.36
CA GLU A 503 14.97 -11.02 43.04
C GLU A 503 15.84 -9.83 43.48
N SER A 504 15.31 -8.61 43.30
CA SER A 504 15.92 -7.35 43.74
C SER A 504 15.94 -7.22 45.26
#